data_AF-A0A1I0IN81-F1
#
_entry.id   AF-A0A1I0IN81-F1
#
_cell.length_a   1.000
_cell.length_b   1.000
_cell.length_c   1.000
_cell.angle_alpha   90.00
_cell.angle_beta   90.00
_cell.angle_gamma   90.00
#
_symmetry.space_group_name_H-M   'P 1'
#
loop_
_entity.id
_entity.type
_entity.pdbx_description
1 polymer ?
#
loop_
_entity_poly.entity_id
_entity_poly.type
_entity_poly.pdbx_seq_one_letter_code
_entity_poly.pdbx_strand_id
1 'polypeptide(L)'
;MLLQTAPFLSTATIVTITISVIGGLILWLLDKAYTARKKRNEAKNAQPKLAVRLEFLTRGRMNEGISHLNNFTPDTVVDADKLNEIIINFKIDWDFAMHITNQSDAPAYKIKLMVPETKGRFIVKKEIDYTRPFVHGETRAHEIKVVQYFVGTSVEADVILSQKPFTEIVLEYENSVGSRFATSFFPKEAEESNKNIYKVVS
;
A
#
# COMPACT_ATOMS: atom_id res chain seq x y z
N MET A 1 0.02 20.26 82.07
CA MET A 1 0.91 20.05 80.92
C MET A 1 0.81 18.58 80.55
N LEU A 2 -0.02 18.24 79.55
CA LEU A 2 -0.31 16.85 79.16
C LEU A 2 0.78 16.36 78.19
N LEU A 3 1.63 15.42 78.62
CA LEU A 3 2.50 14.70 77.70
C LEU A 3 1.65 13.70 76.89
N GLN A 4 1.46 13.98 75.61
CA GLN A 4 1.01 13.00 74.63
C GLN A 4 2.14 11.97 74.40
N THR A 5 1.95 10.74 74.87
CA THR A 5 2.79 9.61 74.46
C THR A 5 2.37 9.17 73.07
N ALA A 6 3.21 9.41 72.07
CA ALA A 6 3.03 8.87 70.73
C ALA A 6 3.12 7.33 70.79
N PRO A 7 2.21 6.59 70.15
CA PRO A 7 2.30 5.14 70.11
C PRO A 7 3.51 4.71 69.27
N PHE A 8 4.47 4.06 69.92
CA PHE A 8 5.54 3.33 69.25
C PHE A 8 4.92 2.14 68.49
N LEU A 9 4.81 2.26 67.17
CA LEU A 9 4.51 1.13 66.30
C LEU A 9 5.59 0.06 66.52
N SER A 10 5.17 -1.14 66.93
CA SER A 10 6.11 -2.24 67.14
C SER A 10 6.85 -2.54 65.83
N THR A 11 8.13 -2.93 65.93
CA THR A 11 8.96 -3.32 64.78
C THR A 11 8.29 -4.38 63.91
N ALA A 12 7.49 -5.28 64.50
CA ALA A 12 6.70 -6.27 63.77
C ALA A 12 5.66 -5.62 62.84
N THR A 13 4.96 -4.57 63.30
CA THR A 13 3.93 -3.87 62.52
C THR A 13 4.55 -3.11 61.34
N ILE A 14 5.72 -2.51 61.54
CA ILE A 14 6.48 -1.82 60.47
C ILE A 14 6.97 -2.82 59.41
N VAL A 15 7.43 -4.00 59.83
CA VAL A 15 7.87 -5.09 58.93
C VAL A 15 6.70 -5.67 58.13
N THR A 16 5.52 -5.85 58.73
CA THR A 16 4.35 -6.36 57.99
C THR A 16 3.86 -5.36 56.93
N ILE A 17 3.79 -4.07 57.27
CA ILE A 17 3.37 -3.02 56.32
C ILE A 17 4.36 -2.90 55.16
N THR A 18 5.67 -2.94 55.43
CA THR A 18 6.68 -2.89 54.37
C THR A 18 6.64 -4.11 53.46
N ILE A 19 6.45 -5.32 53.99
CA ILE A 19 6.30 -6.53 53.17
C ILE A 19 5.04 -6.45 52.28
N SER A 20 3.91 -5.96 52.81
CA SER A 20 2.67 -5.81 52.02
C SER A 20 2.79 -4.75 50.92
N VAL A 21 3.42 -3.61 51.20
CA VAL A 21 3.64 -2.54 50.21
C VAL A 21 4.62 -2.99 49.11
N ILE A 22 5.70 -3.67 49.49
CA ILE A 22 6.68 -4.23 48.53
C ILE A 22 6.04 -5.34 47.69
N GLY A 23 5.26 -6.24 48.30
CA GLY A 23 4.54 -7.30 47.60
C GLY A 23 3.52 -6.76 46.59
N GLY A 24 2.75 -5.72 46.96
CA GLY A 24 1.82 -5.05 46.06
C GLY A 24 2.50 -4.36 44.88
N LEU A 25 3.65 -3.71 45.12
CA LEU A 25 4.45 -3.07 44.07
C LEU A 25 5.02 -4.11 43.08
N ILE A 26 5.53 -5.24 43.58
CA ILE A 26 6.05 -6.32 42.73
C ILE A 26 4.92 -6.92 41.87
N LEU A 27 3.75 -7.20 42.45
CA LEU A 27 2.60 -7.73 41.69
C LEU A 27 2.18 -6.77 40.58
N TRP A 28 2.10 -5.47 40.87
CA TRP A 28 1.72 -4.45 39.89
C TRP A 28 2.75 -4.31 38.75
N LEU A 29 4.05 -4.39 39.06
CA LEU A 29 5.11 -4.38 38.06
C LEU A 29 5.06 -5.64 37.17
N LEU A 30 4.80 -6.81 37.75
CA LEU A 30 4.64 -8.06 37.01
C LEU A 30 3.43 -8.02 36.08
N ASP A 31 2.29 -7.47 36.53
CA ASP A 31 1.09 -7.32 35.71
C ASP A 31 1.33 -6.34 34.52
N LYS A 32 2.01 -5.21 34.78
CA LYS A 32 2.44 -4.30 33.70
C LYS A 32 3.39 -4.96 32.70
N ALA A 33 4.36 -5.73 33.18
CA ALA A 33 5.28 -6.44 32.32
C ALA A 33 4.57 -7.52 31.49
N TYR A 34 3.64 -8.26 32.11
CA TYR A 34 2.84 -9.28 31.44
C TYR A 34 1.95 -8.68 30.35
N THR A 35 1.18 -7.64 30.67
CA THR A 35 0.31 -6.94 29.71
C THR A 35 1.11 -6.31 28.56
N ALA A 36 2.27 -5.70 28.84
CA ALA A 36 3.16 -5.18 27.81
C ALA A 36 3.71 -6.30 26.90
N ARG A 37 4.10 -7.45 27.47
CA ARG A 37 4.58 -8.61 26.71
C ARG A 37 3.48 -9.22 25.85
N LYS A 38 2.26 -9.36 26.39
CA LYS A 38 1.08 -9.84 25.67
C LYS A 38 0.76 -8.94 24.48
N LYS A 39 0.67 -7.62 24.70
CA LYS A 39 0.47 -6.63 23.63
C LYS A 39 1.57 -6.67 22.56
N ARG A 40 2.84 -6.84 22.95
CA ARG A 40 3.95 -7.00 21.99
C ARG A 40 3.82 -8.27 21.17
N ASN A 41 3.45 -9.39 21.77
CA ASN A 41 3.28 -10.65 21.05
C ASN A 41 2.07 -10.60 20.10
N GLU A 42 0.96 -9.98 20.53
CA GLU A 42 -0.20 -9.73 19.68
C GLU A 42 0.16 -8.83 18.50
N ALA A 43 0.89 -7.74 18.73
CA ALA A 43 1.36 -6.85 17.66
C ALA A 43 2.32 -7.54 16.67
N LYS A 44 3.14 -8.48 17.14
CA LYS A 44 4.07 -9.24 16.28
C LYS A 44 3.36 -10.18 15.32
N ASN A 45 2.27 -10.80 15.78
CA ASN A 45 1.46 -11.75 15.03
C ASN A 45 0.33 -11.09 14.24
N ALA A 46 0.01 -9.83 14.55
CA ALA A 46 -1.05 -9.08 13.88
C ALA A 46 -0.76 -8.92 12.38
N GLN A 47 -1.83 -8.94 11.59
CA GLN A 47 -1.79 -8.68 10.15
C GLN A 47 -1.53 -7.19 9.90
N PRO A 48 -0.46 -6.83 9.17
CA PRO A 48 -0.28 -5.48 8.69
C PRO A 48 -1.36 -5.12 7.66
N LYS A 49 -1.82 -3.86 7.66
CA LYS A 49 -2.81 -3.36 6.70
C LYS A 49 -2.18 -2.29 5.81
N LEU A 50 -1.65 -2.69 4.66
CA LEU A 50 -1.11 -1.76 3.68
C LEU A 50 -2.21 -1.29 2.74
N ALA A 51 -2.70 -0.07 2.91
CA ALA A 51 -3.62 0.54 1.96
C ALA A 51 -2.86 1.15 0.78
N VAL A 52 -3.40 0.95 -0.41
CA VAL A 52 -2.91 1.58 -1.65
C VAL A 52 -3.89 2.66 -2.06
N ARG A 53 -3.33 3.79 -2.49
CA ARG A 53 -4.05 4.85 -3.20
C ARG A 53 -3.29 5.19 -4.46
N LEU A 54 -4.01 5.34 -5.56
CA LEU A 54 -3.46 5.85 -6.80
C LEU A 54 -3.88 7.30 -7.02
N GLU A 55 -2.89 8.13 -7.31
CA GLU A 55 -3.05 9.47 -7.80
C GLU A 55 -2.69 9.47 -9.29
N PHE A 56 -3.62 10.00 -10.09
CA PHE A 56 -3.42 10.13 -11.52
C PHE A 56 -2.55 11.36 -11.80
N LEU A 57 -1.43 11.18 -12.50
CA LEU A 57 -0.55 12.28 -12.87
C LEU A 57 -0.86 12.76 -14.28
N THR A 58 -0.59 11.91 -15.27
CA THR A 58 -0.74 12.24 -16.70
C THR A 58 -1.14 11.01 -17.50
N ARG A 59 -1.75 11.26 -18.66
CA ARG A 59 -1.94 10.24 -19.70
C ARG A 59 -1.77 10.87 -21.07
N GLY A 60 -1.26 10.11 -22.02
CA GLY A 60 -1.04 10.58 -23.38
C GLY A 60 -1.08 9.48 -24.40
N ARG A 61 -1.13 9.91 -25.66
CA ARG A 61 -0.80 9.07 -26.80
C ARG A 61 0.22 9.80 -27.66
N MET A 62 1.19 9.05 -28.17
CA MET A 62 2.19 9.51 -29.11
C MET A 62 2.03 8.72 -30.41
N ASN A 63 2.07 9.43 -31.54
CA ASN A 63 2.12 8.83 -32.87
C ASN A 63 3.55 8.35 -33.14
N GLU A 64 3.74 7.05 -33.36
CA GLU A 64 5.03 6.42 -33.70
C GLU A 64 5.14 6.07 -35.20
N GLY A 65 4.16 6.48 -36.00
CA GLY A 65 4.15 6.32 -37.45
C GLY A 65 2.79 5.90 -38.00
N ILE A 66 2.62 6.06 -39.31
CA ILE A 66 1.45 5.58 -40.04
C ILE A 66 1.58 4.06 -40.21
N SER A 67 0.48 3.32 -40.00
CA SER A 67 0.46 1.88 -40.16
C SER A 67 0.48 1.46 -41.63
N HIS A 68 1.09 0.32 -41.92
CA HIS A 68 1.07 -0.34 -43.24
C HIS A 68 -0.33 -0.89 -43.60
N LEU A 69 -1.26 -0.92 -42.65
CA LEU A 69 -2.64 -1.37 -42.86
C LEU A 69 -3.48 -0.34 -43.65
N ASN A 70 -2.97 0.88 -43.83
CA ASN A 70 -3.61 1.83 -44.71
C ASN A 70 -3.31 1.50 -46.17
N ASN A 71 -4.35 1.31 -46.98
CA ASN A 71 -4.22 1.13 -48.42
C ASN A 71 -4.13 2.49 -49.13
N PHE A 72 -3.06 3.24 -48.89
CA PHE A 72 -2.76 4.45 -49.66
C PHE A 72 -1.96 4.08 -50.90
N THR A 73 -2.44 4.46 -52.09
CA THR A 73 -1.59 4.42 -53.29
C THR A 73 -0.66 5.64 -53.29
N PRO A 74 0.52 5.58 -53.94
CA PRO A 74 1.50 6.66 -53.93
C PRO A 74 0.98 8.04 -54.35
N ASP A 75 -0.08 8.09 -55.16
CA ASP A 75 -0.69 9.32 -55.69
C ASP A 75 -1.97 9.75 -54.95
N THR A 76 -2.30 9.11 -53.83
CA THR A 76 -3.52 9.44 -53.08
C THR A 76 -3.30 10.70 -52.22
N VAL A 77 -4.01 11.78 -52.55
CA VAL A 77 -4.21 12.91 -51.63
C VAL A 77 -5.25 12.50 -50.59
N VAL A 78 -4.87 12.52 -49.31
CA VAL A 78 -5.82 12.22 -48.22
C VAL A 78 -6.57 13.50 -47.86
N ASP A 79 -7.87 13.52 -48.14
CA ASP A 79 -8.75 14.61 -47.73
C ASP A 79 -8.75 14.77 -46.20
N ALA A 80 -8.92 16.01 -45.73
CA ALA A 80 -8.94 16.33 -44.30
C ALA A 80 -9.95 15.47 -43.52
N ASP A 81 -11.08 15.16 -44.15
CA ASP A 81 -12.18 14.37 -43.54
C ASP A 81 -11.77 12.90 -43.29
N LYS A 82 -10.81 12.38 -44.07
CA LYS A 82 -10.30 11.00 -43.95
C LYS A 82 -9.13 10.87 -42.98
N LEU A 83 -8.62 11.98 -42.44
CA LEU A 83 -7.51 11.95 -41.47
C LEU A 83 -7.86 11.17 -40.19
N ASN A 84 -9.14 11.16 -39.80
CA ASN A 84 -9.60 10.42 -38.63
C ASN A 84 -9.69 8.90 -38.86
N GLU A 85 -9.73 8.47 -40.12
CA GLU A 85 -9.82 7.06 -40.51
C GLU A 85 -8.42 6.43 -40.69
N ILE A 86 -7.35 7.24 -40.67
CA ILE A 86 -5.98 6.74 -40.81
C ILE A 86 -5.61 5.87 -39.62
N ILE A 87 -5.14 4.67 -39.92
CA ILE A 87 -4.61 3.72 -38.95
C ILE A 87 -3.17 4.13 -38.59
N ILE A 88 -2.94 4.40 -37.32
CA ILE A 88 -1.68 4.90 -36.79
C ILE A 88 -1.16 3.92 -35.74
N ASN A 89 0.17 3.81 -35.64
CA ASN A 89 0.82 3.13 -34.54
C ASN A 89 0.92 4.12 -33.37
N PHE A 90 0.16 3.86 -32.30
CA PHE A 90 0.16 4.67 -31.09
C PHE A 90 0.94 3.99 -29.98
N LYS A 91 1.71 4.81 -29.27
CA LYS A 91 2.18 4.52 -27.92
C LYS A 91 1.30 5.28 -26.94
N ILE A 92 0.55 4.53 -26.15
CA ILE A 92 -0.37 5.06 -25.13
C ILE A 92 0.28 4.88 -23.77
N ASP A 93 0.30 5.95 -22.96
CA ASP A 93 0.89 5.92 -21.63
C ASP A 93 0.01 6.52 -20.55
N TRP A 94 0.13 5.95 -19.35
CA TRP A 94 -0.47 6.46 -18.12
C TRP A 94 0.60 6.52 -17.05
N ASP A 95 0.76 7.67 -16.41
CA ASP A 95 1.65 7.88 -15.27
C ASP A 95 0.82 8.10 -14.00
N PHE A 96 1.18 7.39 -12.94
CA PHE A 96 0.52 7.42 -11.64
C PHE A 96 1.55 7.61 -10.52
N ALA A 97 1.14 8.26 -9.44
CA ALA A 97 1.79 8.15 -8.14
C ALA A 97 1.01 7.15 -7.28
N MET A 98 1.66 6.05 -6.92
CA MET A 98 1.12 5.04 -6.01
C MET A 98 1.59 5.32 -4.59
N HIS A 99 0.64 5.61 -3.72
CA HIS A 99 0.87 5.84 -2.31
C HIS A 99 0.53 4.57 -1.54
N ILE A 100 1.52 3.97 -0.89
CA ILE A 100 1.34 2.82 0.00
C ILE A 100 1.39 3.34 1.44
N THR A 101 0.36 3.07 2.24
CA THR A 101 0.25 3.51 3.63
C THR A 101 -0.01 2.34 4.56
N ASN A 102 0.75 2.20 5.66
CA ASN A 102 0.42 1.23 6.69
C ASN A 102 -0.61 1.80 7.68
N GLN A 103 -1.82 1.26 7.65
CA GLN A 103 -2.95 1.66 8.50
C GLN A 103 -3.07 0.83 9.78
N SER A 104 -2.11 -0.05 10.06
CA SER A 104 -2.10 -0.89 11.26
C SER A 104 -0.91 -0.58 12.15
N ASP A 105 -1.01 -0.95 13.42
CA ASP A 105 0.11 -0.83 14.36
C ASP A 105 1.21 -1.88 14.11
N ALA A 106 0.92 -2.90 13.31
CA ALA A 106 1.85 -3.95 12.95
C ALA A 106 2.74 -3.50 11.78
N PRO A 107 4.08 -3.52 11.90
CA PRO A 107 4.97 -3.20 10.80
C PRO A 107 4.89 -4.25 9.68
N ALA A 108 4.91 -3.78 8.44
CA ALA A 108 4.96 -4.64 7.25
C ALA A 108 6.39 -4.74 6.70
N TYR A 109 6.83 -5.94 6.37
CA TYR A 109 8.17 -6.26 5.87
C TYR A 109 8.12 -6.89 4.47
N LYS A 110 9.25 -6.91 3.76
CA LYS A 110 9.44 -7.57 2.47
C LYS A 110 8.32 -7.29 1.46
N ILE A 111 7.98 -6.01 1.30
CA ILE A 111 6.88 -5.57 0.45
C ILE A 111 7.25 -5.88 -0.99
N LYS A 112 6.40 -6.64 -1.67
CA LYS A 112 6.55 -7.02 -3.06
C LYS A 112 5.31 -6.58 -3.83
N LEU A 113 5.53 -5.79 -4.87
CA LEU A 113 4.49 -5.46 -5.84
C LEU A 113 4.39 -6.59 -6.85
N MET A 114 3.23 -7.22 -6.92
CA MET A 114 2.92 -8.19 -7.97
C MET A 114 2.53 -7.41 -9.22
N VAL A 115 3.17 -7.74 -10.33
CA VAL A 115 2.90 -7.08 -11.61
C VAL A 115 1.44 -7.34 -11.98
N PRO A 116 0.62 -6.30 -12.10
CA PRO A 116 -0.79 -6.48 -12.40
C PRO A 116 -0.98 -6.98 -13.83
N GLU A 117 -2.07 -7.69 -14.06
CA GLU A 117 -2.47 -8.04 -15.42
C GLU A 117 -2.87 -6.75 -16.16
N THR A 118 -2.08 -6.38 -17.15
CA THR A 118 -2.31 -5.19 -17.97
C THR A 118 -2.15 -5.56 -19.44
N LYS A 119 -2.85 -4.85 -20.33
CA LYS A 119 -2.66 -5.00 -21.78
C LYS A 119 -1.32 -4.42 -22.29
N GLY A 120 -0.50 -3.88 -21.39
CA GLY A 120 0.76 -3.22 -21.71
C GLY A 120 1.89 -3.63 -20.78
N ARG A 121 2.95 -2.82 -20.79
CA ARG A 121 4.08 -2.95 -19.89
C ARG A 121 3.87 -2.07 -18.67
N PHE A 122 3.81 -2.70 -17.50
CA PHE A 122 3.77 -2.02 -16.21
C PHE A 122 5.20 -1.78 -15.69
N ILE A 123 5.53 -0.53 -15.38
CA ILE A 123 6.87 -0.09 -15.01
C ILE A 123 6.78 0.66 -13.69
N VAL A 124 7.57 0.24 -12.71
CA VAL A 124 7.80 1.01 -11.48
C VAL A 124 9.12 1.75 -11.67
N LYS A 125 9.09 3.09 -11.69
CA LYS A 125 10.31 3.87 -11.98
C LYS A 125 11.38 3.73 -10.89
N LYS A 126 10.96 3.53 -9.65
CA LYS A 126 11.82 3.28 -8.49
C LYS A 126 11.33 2.07 -7.73
N GLU A 127 12.17 1.04 -7.65
CA GLU A 127 11.85 -0.18 -6.92
C GLU A 127 11.46 0.10 -5.47
N ILE A 128 10.55 -0.73 -4.96
CA ILE A 128 10.14 -0.70 -3.56
C ILE A 128 11.30 -1.29 -2.75
N ASP A 129 11.84 -0.49 -1.84
CA ASP A 129 12.88 -0.96 -0.92
C ASP A 129 12.31 -2.00 0.04
N TYR A 130 12.68 -3.27 -0.19
CA TYR A 130 12.23 -4.42 0.60
C TYR A 130 12.97 -4.55 1.94
N THR A 131 14.07 -3.83 2.14
CA THR A 131 14.91 -3.92 3.35
C THR A 131 14.31 -3.12 4.51
N ARG A 132 13.53 -2.09 4.20
CA ARG A 132 12.95 -1.18 5.19
C ARG A 132 11.45 -1.45 5.40
N PRO A 133 11.02 -1.77 6.63
CA PRO A 133 9.60 -2.00 6.91
C PRO A 133 8.76 -0.74 6.76
N PHE A 134 7.48 -0.88 6.46
CA PHE A 134 6.50 0.18 6.63
C PHE A 134 6.00 0.19 8.07
N VAL A 135 6.31 1.25 8.81
CA VAL A 135 5.83 1.43 10.19
C VAL A 135 4.43 2.03 10.21
N HIS A 136 3.77 1.99 11.36
CA HIS A 136 2.42 2.55 11.55
C HIS A 136 2.33 4.00 11.03
N GLY A 137 1.33 4.27 10.18
CA GLY A 137 1.07 5.57 9.60
C GLY A 137 2.05 6.02 8.52
N GLU A 138 3.10 5.24 8.22
CA GLU A 138 4.06 5.60 7.18
C GLU A 138 3.43 5.47 5.79
N THR A 139 3.56 6.54 5.00
CA THR A 139 3.21 6.57 3.58
C THR A 139 4.46 6.71 2.73
N ARG A 140 4.59 5.88 1.68
CA ARG A 140 5.63 6.03 0.65
C ARG A 140 4.99 6.11 -0.73
N ALA A 141 5.48 7.04 -1.54
CA ALA A 141 5.04 7.24 -2.91
C ALA A 141 5.99 6.55 -3.89
N HIS A 142 5.42 5.88 -4.89
CA HIS A 142 6.13 5.21 -5.98
C HIS A 142 5.54 5.64 -7.31
N GLU A 143 6.40 6.11 -8.22
CA GLU A 143 5.97 6.44 -9.58
C GLU A 143 5.82 5.18 -10.43
N ILE A 144 4.65 5.05 -11.05
CA ILE A 144 4.28 3.94 -11.91
C ILE A 144 3.94 4.49 -13.28
N LYS A 145 4.42 3.80 -14.31
CA LYS A 145 4.09 4.07 -15.70
C LYS A 145 3.55 2.80 -16.34
N VAL A 146 2.43 2.91 -17.04
CA VAL A 146 1.94 1.83 -17.89
C VAL A 146 2.03 2.29 -19.34
N VAL A 147 2.63 1.45 -20.19
CA VAL A 147 2.80 1.74 -21.62
C VAL A 147 2.12 0.64 -22.42
N GLN A 148 1.20 1.00 -23.31
CA GLN A 148 0.54 0.09 -24.23
C GLN A 148 0.76 0.54 -25.66
N TYR A 149 1.18 -0.37 -26.52
CA TYR A 149 1.24 -0.14 -27.96
C TYR A 149 -0.10 -0.56 -28.58
N PHE A 150 -0.63 0.29 -29.46
CA PHE A 150 -1.92 0.10 -30.10
C PHE A 150 -1.85 0.53 -31.56
N VAL A 151 -2.50 -0.21 -32.45
CA VAL A 151 -2.60 0.12 -33.87
C VAL A 151 -4.07 0.30 -34.19
N GLY A 152 -4.46 1.50 -34.64
CA GLY A 152 -5.86 1.82 -34.89
C GLY A 152 -6.05 3.30 -35.22
N THR A 153 -7.29 3.76 -35.16
CA THR A 153 -7.61 5.16 -35.42
C THR A 153 -7.34 6.05 -34.20
N SER A 154 -7.27 7.37 -34.42
CA SER A 154 -7.16 8.34 -33.32
C SER A 154 -8.31 8.23 -32.32
N VAL A 155 -9.54 7.98 -32.81
CA VAL A 155 -10.75 7.86 -31.97
C VAL A 155 -10.67 6.63 -31.07
N GLU A 156 -10.25 5.49 -31.61
CA GLU A 156 -10.07 4.25 -30.83
C GLU A 156 -8.98 4.41 -29.78
N ALA A 157 -7.87 5.08 -30.11
CA ALA A 157 -6.80 5.37 -29.16
C ALA A 157 -7.30 6.25 -28.00
N ASP A 158 -8.16 7.24 -28.26
CA ASP A 158 -8.75 8.09 -27.23
C ASP A 158 -9.72 7.30 -26.32
N VAL A 159 -10.49 6.35 -26.90
CA VAL A 159 -11.31 5.41 -26.12
C VAL A 159 -10.44 4.57 -25.19
N ILE A 160 -9.32 4.01 -25.68
CA ILE A 160 -8.39 3.23 -24.84
C ILE A 160 -7.78 4.11 -23.75
N LEU A 161 -7.31 5.32 -24.10
CA LEU A 161 -6.72 6.29 -23.17
C LEU A 161 -7.69 6.68 -22.03
N SER A 162 -8.99 6.68 -22.30
CA SER A 162 -10.03 6.94 -21.31
C SER A 162 -10.18 5.83 -20.26
N GLN A 163 -9.78 4.60 -20.59
CA GLN A 163 -9.91 3.44 -19.72
C GLN A 163 -8.71 3.32 -18.76
N LYS A 164 -8.95 2.69 -17.60
CA LYS A 164 -7.86 2.37 -16.67
C LYS A 164 -7.04 1.19 -17.22
N PRO A 165 -5.70 1.26 -17.22
CA PRO A 165 -4.86 0.28 -17.91
C PRO A 165 -4.74 -1.07 -17.17
N PHE A 166 -5.30 -1.20 -15.97
CA PHE A 166 -5.33 -2.42 -15.18
C PHE A 166 -6.59 -2.48 -14.30
N THR A 167 -6.90 -3.69 -13.82
CA THR A 167 -8.07 -3.99 -12.97
C THR A 167 -7.75 -4.05 -11.50
N GLU A 168 -6.54 -4.51 -11.14
CA GLU A 168 -6.11 -4.78 -9.78
C GLU A 168 -4.61 -4.50 -9.65
N ILE A 169 -4.15 -4.07 -8.48
CA ILE A 169 -2.75 -4.09 -8.06
C ILE A 169 -2.66 -4.96 -6.81
N VAL A 170 -1.74 -5.91 -6.75
CA VAL A 170 -1.56 -6.76 -5.56
C VAL A 170 -0.21 -6.45 -4.90
N LEU A 171 -0.25 -6.15 -3.60
CA LEU A 171 0.94 -6.07 -2.75
C LEU A 171 0.99 -7.31 -1.87
N GLU A 172 2.10 -8.03 -1.91
CA GLU A 172 2.43 -9.06 -0.91
C GLU A 172 3.40 -8.51 0.12
N TYR A 173 3.27 -8.93 1.37
CA TYR A 173 4.14 -8.49 2.47
C TYR A 173 4.09 -9.47 3.64
N GLU A 174 5.05 -9.34 4.56
CA GLU A 174 5.17 -10.16 5.76
C GLU A 174 4.99 -9.33 7.03
N ASN A 175 4.56 -9.97 8.13
CA ASN A 175 4.69 -9.39 9.47
C ASN A 175 6.07 -9.69 10.08
N SER A 176 6.28 -9.28 11.34
CA SER A 176 7.56 -9.47 12.05
C SER A 176 7.95 -10.93 12.31
N VAL A 177 7.01 -11.88 12.19
CA VAL A 177 7.25 -13.31 12.38
C VAL A 177 7.31 -14.09 11.06
N GLY A 178 7.20 -13.39 9.92
CA GLY A 178 7.30 -13.98 8.58
C GLY A 178 5.98 -14.54 8.03
N SER A 179 4.84 -14.32 8.69
CA SER A 179 3.53 -14.67 8.12
C SER A 179 3.24 -13.77 6.93
N ARG A 180 2.77 -14.36 5.82
CA ARG A 180 2.54 -13.66 4.56
C ARG A 180 1.09 -13.19 4.44
N PHE A 181 0.94 -11.99 3.88
CA PHE A 181 -0.33 -11.31 3.64
C PHE A 181 -0.31 -10.67 2.27
N ALA A 182 -1.49 -10.34 1.77
CA ALA A 182 -1.65 -9.58 0.55
C ALA A 182 -2.70 -8.49 0.71
N THR A 183 -2.52 -7.38 0.00
CA THR A 183 -3.58 -6.41 -0.26
C THR A 183 -3.84 -6.32 -1.76
N SER A 184 -5.09 -6.55 -2.14
CA SER A 184 -5.61 -6.33 -3.48
C SER A 184 -6.20 -4.93 -3.57
N PHE A 185 -5.70 -4.11 -4.49
CA PHE A 185 -6.19 -2.76 -4.76
C PHE A 185 -6.93 -2.66 -6.10
N PHE A 186 -8.17 -2.17 -6.09
CA PHE A 186 -9.03 -2.09 -7.27
C PHE A 186 -9.29 -0.63 -7.67
N PRO A 187 -8.55 -0.06 -8.65
CA PRO A 187 -8.72 1.34 -9.02
C PRO A 187 -10.11 1.65 -9.57
N LYS A 188 -10.81 0.70 -10.19
CA LYS A 188 -12.12 0.92 -10.82
C LYS A 188 -13.26 1.03 -9.82
N GLU A 189 -13.04 0.61 -8.58
CA GLU A 189 -14.07 0.60 -7.54
C GLU A 189 -14.44 2.02 -7.13
N ALA A 190 -15.75 2.27 -6.96
CA ALA A 190 -16.26 3.60 -6.65
C ALA A 190 -16.18 3.87 -5.14
N GLU A 191 -16.49 2.87 -4.32
CA GLU A 191 -16.45 2.97 -2.87
C GLU A 191 -15.01 2.79 -2.36
N GLU A 192 -14.51 3.80 -1.62
CA GLU A 192 -13.14 3.80 -1.13
C GLU A 192 -12.83 2.61 -0.20
N SER A 193 -13.81 2.14 0.57
CA SER A 193 -13.69 0.98 1.46
C SER A 193 -13.45 -0.33 0.72
N ASN A 194 -13.92 -0.43 -0.53
CA ASN A 194 -13.83 -1.66 -1.33
C ASN A 194 -12.59 -1.64 -2.24
N LYS A 195 -11.91 -0.50 -2.33
CA LYS A 195 -10.68 -0.38 -3.11
C LYS A 195 -9.55 -1.22 -2.55
N ASN A 196 -9.51 -1.52 -1.25
CA ASN A 196 -8.43 -2.28 -0.62
C ASN A 196 -8.99 -3.53 0.07
N ILE A 197 -8.62 -4.72 -0.39
CA ILE A 197 -9.03 -6.00 0.18
C ILE A 197 -7.81 -6.70 0.79
N TYR A 198 -7.84 -6.92 2.10
CA TYR A 198 -6.75 -7.56 2.86
C TYR A 198 -6.96 -9.08 2.95
N LYS A 199 -5.91 -9.85 2.69
CA LYS A 199 -5.94 -11.32 2.64
C LYS A 199 -4.72 -11.93 3.36
N VAL A 200 -4.88 -13.16 3.85
CA VAL A 200 -3.78 -13.99 4.34
C VAL A 200 -3.30 -14.85 3.18
N VAL A 201 -1.98 -14.98 3.01
CA VAL A 201 -1.38 -15.84 1.98
C VAL A 201 -0.92 -17.12 2.67
N SER A 202 -1.63 -18.22 2.39
CA SER A 202 -1.33 -19.57 2.89
C SER A 202 -0.07 -20.15 2.26
#